data_AF-A0A841T9U1-F1
#
_entry.id   AF-A0A841T9U1-F1
#
_cell.length_a   1.000
_cell.length_b   1.000
_cell.length_c   1.000
_cell.angle_alpha   90.00
_cell.angle_beta   90.00
_cell.angle_gamma   90.00
#
_symmetry.space_group_name_H-M   'P 1'
#
loop_
_entity.id
_entity.type
_entity.pdbx_description
1 polymer ?
#
loop_
_entity_poly.entity_id
_entity_poly.type
_entity_poly.pdbx_seq_one_letter_code
_entity_poly.pdbx_strand_id
1 'polypeptide(L)'
;MHAIASYTNLEEGDGLAGNILYIPFTFLMAIGLILLVAVLAYKKGKRAAAVALLPSIPILILFQFYFWNAEFHHYVKSYAFPSRTFTCKYEEEWHGLSVPLSERTVLLGSEDVCSPFYLTYAEVNKFESLYRRELERLKDEGKIRAYENAERANAYGSKYMEYTAELSSGSKIHIAYKREASTNLITINYES
;
A
#
# COMPACT_ATOMS: atom_id res chain seq x y z
N MET A 1 23.92 11.84 -5.07
CA MET A 1 23.35 12.49 -3.87
C MET A 1 22.03 13.13 -4.25
N HIS A 2 20.98 12.32 -4.39
CA HIS A 2 19.60 12.78 -4.54
C HIS A 2 18.72 11.77 -3.81
N ALA A 3 17.65 12.29 -3.20
CA ALA A 3 16.54 11.56 -2.58
C ALA A 3 16.81 10.78 -1.27
N ILE A 4 16.99 11.52 -0.17
CA ILE A 4 16.46 11.09 1.15
C ILE A 4 15.33 12.07 1.52
N ALA A 5 14.47 12.38 0.53
CA ALA A 5 13.38 13.34 0.68
C ALA A 5 12.01 12.66 0.86
N SER A 6 11.91 11.35 0.67
CA SER A 6 10.64 10.63 0.68
C SER A 6 10.20 10.14 2.07
N TYR A 7 11.03 10.36 3.11
CA TYR A 7 10.71 9.93 4.48
C TYR A 7 9.88 10.95 5.29
N THR A 8 9.78 12.20 4.85
CA THR A 8 9.08 13.26 5.61
C THR A 8 7.72 13.65 5.02
N ASN A 9 7.41 13.28 3.78
CA ASN A 9 6.12 13.63 3.18
C ASN A 9 4.95 12.74 3.64
N LEU A 10 5.22 11.64 4.35
CA LEU A 10 4.17 10.79 4.93
C LEU A 10 3.60 11.33 6.26
N GLU A 11 4.23 12.32 6.91
CA GLU A 11 3.67 12.92 8.13
C GLU A 11 2.96 14.27 7.90
N GLU A 12 3.25 15.00 6.81
CA GLU A 12 2.67 16.34 6.58
C GLU A 12 1.88 16.51 5.27
N GLY A 13 1.94 15.56 4.33
CA GLY A 13 1.26 15.66 3.03
C GLY A 13 -0.14 15.03 2.96
N ASP A 14 -0.47 14.14 3.89
CA ASP A 14 -1.66 13.28 3.79
C ASP A 14 -2.96 13.94 4.28
N GLY A 15 -2.87 15.13 4.89
CA GLY A 15 -4.05 15.87 5.35
C GLY A 15 -4.87 16.53 4.24
N LEU A 16 -4.27 16.79 3.07
CA LEU A 16 -4.94 17.55 1.99
C LEU A 16 -4.87 16.90 0.60
N ALA A 17 -3.78 16.19 0.25
CA ALA A 17 -3.64 15.58 -1.07
C ALA A 17 -4.44 14.26 -1.23
N GLY A 18 -4.65 13.52 -0.13
CA GLY A 18 -5.58 12.39 -0.12
C GLY A 18 -7.02 12.82 -0.40
N ASN A 19 -7.42 14.05 -0.04
CA ASN A 19 -8.82 14.49 0.04
C ASN A 19 -9.54 14.75 -1.30
N ILE A 20 -8.85 14.96 -2.42
CA ILE A 20 -9.49 15.38 -3.68
C ILE A 20 -10.43 14.32 -4.28
N LEU A 21 -10.08 13.03 -4.16
CA LEU A 21 -10.91 11.92 -4.65
C LEU A 21 -12.07 11.57 -3.70
N TYR A 22 -12.00 11.97 -2.43
CA TYR A 22 -13.07 11.70 -1.45
C TYR A 22 -14.25 12.67 -1.59
N ILE A 23 -14.01 13.89 -2.10
CA ILE A 23 -15.05 14.91 -2.33
C ILE A 23 -16.15 14.39 -3.28
N PRO A 24 -15.88 13.93 -4.51
CA PRO A 24 -16.94 13.44 -5.40
C PRO A 24 -17.65 12.21 -4.83
N PHE A 25 -16.93 11.36 -4.09
CA PHE A 25 -17.52 10.16 -3.49
C PHE A 25 -18.47 10.47 -2.33
N THR A 26 -18.12 11.45 -1.47
CA THR A 26 -19.02 11.93 -0.42
C THR A 26 -20.28 12.57 -1.00
N PHE A 27 -20.18 13.29 -2.12
CA PHE A 27 -21.34 13.78 -2.86
C PHE A 27 -22.24 12.63 -3.38
N LEU A 28 -21.66 11.60 -4.01
CA LEU A 28 -22.42 10.43 -4.48
C LEU A 28 -23.12 9.70 -3.32
N MET A 29 -22.45 9.53 -2.18
CA MET A 29 -23.03 8.92 -0.98
C MET A 29 -24.17 9.76 -0.41
N ALA A 30 -24.04 11.09 -0.38
CA ALA A 30 -25.10 12.00 0.04
C ALA A 30 -26.33 11.91 -0.88
N ILE A 31 -26.12 11.87 -2.20
CA ILE A 31 -27.20 11.67 -3.18
C ILE A 31 -27.88 10.30 -2.96
N GLY A 32 -27.11 9.24 -2.77
CA GLY A 32 -27.64 7.90 -2.48
C GLY A 32 -28.49 7.88 -1.20
N LEU A 33 -28.06 8.58 -0.15
CA LEU A 33 -28.81 8.71 1.09
C LEU A 33 -30.12 9.48 0.89
N ILE A 34 -30.09 10.59 0.14
CA ILE A 34 -31.29 11.39 -0.17
C ILE A 34 -32.30 10.54 -0.95
N LEU A 35 -31.85 9.79 -1.96
CA LEU A 35 -32.70 8.88 -2.73
C LEU A 35 -33.31 7.78 -1.85
N LEU A 36 -32.51 7.19 -0.95
CA LEU A 36 -32.97 6.18 -0.01
C LEU A 36 -34.06 6.74 0.92
N VAL A 37 -33.84 7.93 1.48
CA VAL A 37 -34.84 8.62 2.32
C VAL A 37 -36.10 8.96 1.51
N ALA A 38 -35.97 9.44 0.28
CA ALA A 38 -37.10 9.76 -0.60
C ALA A 38 -37.96 8.51 -0.92
N VAL A 39 -37.33 7.37 -1.24
CA VAL A 39 -38.02 6.10 -1.48
C VAL A 39 -38.74 5.60 -0.22
N LEU A 40 -38.11 5.74 0.95
CA LEU A 40 -38.71 5.38 2.23
C LEU A 40 -39.89 6.29 2.60
N ALA A 41 -39.78 7.58 2.33
CA ALA A 41 -40.87 8.54 2.53
C ALA A 41 -42.06 8.27 1.60
N TYR A 42 -41.80 7.78 0.38
CA TYR A 42 -42.84 7.42 -0.58
C TYR A 42 -43.55 6.10 -0.23
N LYS A 43 -42.86 5.15 0.43
CA LYS A 43 -43.47 3.92 0.93
C LYS A 43 -44.24 4.17 2.24
N LYS A 44 -45.58 4.20 2.15
CA LYS A 44 -46.52 4.40 3.27
C LYS A 44 -46.49 3.36 4.43
N GLY A 45 -45.51 2.45 4.49
CA GLY A 45 -45.44 1.37 5.48
C GLY A 45 -44.27 1.51 6.47
N LYS A 46 -44.55 1.95 7.70
CA LYS A 46 -43.54 2.08 8.79
C LYS A 46 -42.71 0.82 9.02
N ARG A 47 -43.32 -0.37 8.85
CA ARG A 47 -42.66 -1.68 9.04
C ARG A 47 -41.66 -2.01 7.94
N ALA A 48 -42.00 -1.73 6.68
CA ALA A 48 -41.09 -1.94 5.55
C ALA A 48 -39.91 -0.96 5.57
N ALA A 49 -40.15 0.28 6.01
CA ALA A 49 -39.10 1.28 6.18
C ALA A 49 -38.11 0.90 7.29
N ALA A 50 -38.60 0.41 8.43
CA ALA A 50 -37.76 -0.05 9.54
C ALA A 50 -36.87 -1.24 9.13
N VAL A 51 -37.43 -2.22 8.40
CA VAL A 51 -36.68 -3.40 7.92
C VAL A 51 -35.60 -3.02 6.90
N ALA A 52 -35.84 -2.00 6.06
CA ALA A 52 -34.85 -1.52 5.11
C ALA A 52 -33.75 -0.67 5.79
N LEU A 53 -34.11 0.19 6.75
CA LEU A 53 -33.15 1.06 7.45
C LEU A 53 -32.21 0.31 8.37
N LEU A 54 -32.70 -0.72 9.07
CA LEU A 54 -31.92 -1.45 10.06
C LEU A 54 -30.59 -2.02 9.52
N PRO A 55 -30.52 -2.68 8.34
CA PRO A 55 -29.26 -3.08 7.73
C PRO A 55 -28.56 -1.96 6.95
N SER A 56 -29.31 -0.97 6.42
CA SER A 56 -28.71 0.11 5.61
C SER A 56 -27.81 1.03 6.43
N ILE A 57 -28.20 1.33 7.68
CA ILE A 57 -27.43 2.20 8.58
C ILE A 57 -26.02 1.63 8.87
N PRO A 58 -25.85 0.39 9.36
CA PRO A 58 -24.51 -0.14 9.61
C PRO A 58 -23.68 -0.29 8.33
N ILE A 59 -24.32 -0.60 7.19
CA ILE A 59 -23.64 -0.63 5.89
C ILE A 59 -23.08 0.77 5.54
N LEU A 60 -23.91 1.81 5.66
CA LEU A 60 -23.48 3.19 5.40
C LEU A 60 -22.35 3.62 6.34
N ILE A 61 -22.42 3.26 7.62
CA ILE A 61 -21.35 3.55 8.60
C ILE A 61 -20.05 2.86 8.19
N LEU A 62 -20.10 1.58 7.82
CA LEU A 62 -18.92 0.85 7.35
C LEU A 62 -18.31 1.47 6.09
N PHE A 63 -19.15 1.90 5.14
CA PHE A 63 -18.68 2.62 3.95
C PHE A 63 -18.02 3.94 4.33
N GLN A 64 -18.64 4.76 5.19
CA GLN A 64 -18.02 6.00 5.65
C GLN A 64 -16.69 5.74 6.34
N PHE A 65 -16.61 4.72 7.19
CA PHE A 65 -15.38 4.34 7.88
C PHE A 65 -14.29 3.89 6.89
N TYR A 66 -14.65 3.14 5.85
CA TYR A 66 -13.73 2.75 4.77
C TYR A 66 -13.15 3.93 4.00
N PHE A 67 -13.89 5.02 3.84
CA PHE A 67 -13.39 6.19 3.11
C PHE A 67 -12.72 7.22 4.03
N TRP A 68 -13.15 7.35 5.28
CA TRP A 68 -12.61 8.35 6.21
C TRP A 68 -11.42 7.87 7.03
N ASN A 69 -11.24 6.56 7.16
CA ASN A 69 -10.11 5.98 7.90
C ASN A 69 -9.14 5.30 6.93
N ALA A 70 -8.02 5.97 6.66
CA ALA A 70 -6.99 5.48 5.72
C ALA A 70 -6.40 4.13 6.15
N GLU A 71 -6.20 3.90 7.45
CA GLU A 71 -5.71 2.61 7.95
C GLU A 71 -6.71 1.49 7.64
N PHE A 72 -8.00 1.70 7.89
CA PHE A 72 -9.05 0.73 7.60
C PHE A 72 -9.21 0.52 6.09
N HIS A 73 -9.10 1.59 5.29
CA HIS A 73 -9.04 1.51 3.84
C HIS A 73 -7.93 0.56 3.37
N HIS A 74 -6.69 0.79 3.82
CA HIS A 74 -5.53 -0.04 3.45
C HIS A 74 -5.67 -1.47 3.99
N TYR A 75 -6.21 -1.65 5.19
CA TYR A 75 -6.47 -2.96 5.78
C TYR A 75 -7.44 -3.77 4.92
N VAL A 76 -8.58 -3.20 4.55
CA VAL A 76 -9.56 -3.88 3.68
C VAL A 76 -8.98 -4.11 2.28
N LYS A 77 -8.27 -3.12 1.71
CA LYS A 77 -7.58 -3.25 0.42
C LYS A 77 -6.55 -4.39 0.44
N SER A 78 -5.88 -4.64 1.56
CA SER A 78 -4.93 -5.75 1.71
C SER A 78 -5.57 -7.14 1.54
N TYR A 79 -6.86 -7.29 1.80
CA TYR A 79 -7.60 -8.53 1.57
C TYR A 79 -8.22 -8.60 0.18
N ALA A 80 -8.86 -7.51 -0.26
CA ALA A 80 -9.61 -7.50 -1.51
C ALA A 80 -8.71 -7.38 -2.75
N PHE A 81 -7.67 -6.54 -2.68
CA PHE A 81 -6.80 -6.20 -3.81
C PHE A 81 -5.31 -6.13 -3.38
N PRO A 82 -4.73 -7.24 -2.89
CA PRO A 82 -3.32 -7.26 -2.54
C PRO A 82 -2.43 -7.16 -3.78
N SER A 83 -1.40 -6.31 -3.70
CA SER A 83 -0.27 -6.30 -4.61
C SER A 83 0.57 -7.55 -4.38
N ARG A 84 0.79 -8.35 -5.45
CA ARG A 84 1.48 -9.65 -5.35
C ARG A 84 2.90 -9.64 -5.88
N THR A 85 3.20 -8.74 -6.80
CA THR A 85 4.49 -8.69 -7.49
C THR A 85 4.84 -7.24 -7.80
N PHE A 86 6.11 -6.91 -7.63
CA PHE A 86 6.72 -5.71 -8.17
C PHE A 86 7.36 -6.03 -9.53
N THR A 87 7.19 -5.11 -10.47
CA THR A 87 7.79 -5.14 -11.82
C THR A 87 8.10 -3.71 -12.26
N CYS A 88 9.37 -3.40 -12.50
CA CYS A 88 9.78 -2.12 -13.08
C CYS A 88 9.61 -2.15 -14.61
N LYS A 89 9.00 -1.10 -15.20
CA LYS A 89 8.66 -1.05 -16.63
C LYS A 89 9.67 -0.32 -17.52
N TYR A 90 10.59 0.45 -16.96
CA TYR A 90 11.47 1.33 -17.73
C TYR A 90 12.85 0.75 -18.01
N GLU A 91 13.38 -0.08 -17.12
CA GLU A 91 14.70 -0.68 -17.34
C GLU A 91 14.54 -2.00 -18.10
N GLU A 92 15.12 -2.09 -19.31
CA GLU A 92 15.11 -3.32 -20.12
C GLU A 92 15.67 -4.52 -19.32
N GLU A 93 16.61 -4.25 -18.42
CA GLU A 93 17.23 -5.22 -17.51
C GLU A 93 16.24 -5.74 -16.45
N TRP A 94 15.21 -4.97 -16.13
CA TRP A 94 14.14 -5.31 -15.20
C TRP A 94 12.85 -5.77 -15.83
N HIS A 95 12.68 -5.58 -17.14
CA HIS A 95 11.45 -5.91 -17.85
C HIS A 95 11.10 -7.43 -17.78
N GLY A 96 11.98 -8.25 -17.20
CA GLY A 96 11.75 -9.65 -16.82
C GLY A 96 12.02 -10.02 -15.35
N LEU A 97 12.41 -9.07 -14.49
CA LEU A 97 12.67 -9.33 -13.06
C LEU A 97 11.43 -8.98 -12.23
N SER A 98 10.67 -10.00 -11.86
CA SER A 98 9.55 -9.85 -10.94
C SER A 98 9.96 -10.25 -9.53
N VAL A 99 9.79 -9.34 -8.58
CA VAL A 99 10.00 -9.62 -7.16
C VAL A 99 8.62 -9.81 -6.51
N PRO A 100 8.31 -11.00 -5.96
CA PRO A 100 7.08 -11.24 -5.23
C PRO A 100 7.05 -10.34 -3.99
N LEU A 101 5.88 -9.75 -3.78
CA LEU A 101 5.55 -9.03 -2.56
C LEU A 101 4.94 -10.02 -1.57
N SER A 102 5.10 -9.72 -0.28
CA SER A 102 4.50 -10.53 0.77
C SER A 102 2.96 -10.52 0.68
N GLU A 103 2.30 -11.50 1.29
CA GLU A 103 0.84 -11.49 1.39
C GLU A 103 0.35 -10.21 2.06
N ARG A 104 -0.87 -9.79 1.71
CA ARG A 104 -1.52 -8.59 2.27
C ARG A 104 -0.68 -7.32 2.08
N THR A 105 0.07 -7.23 0.99
CA THR A 105 0.79 -6.01 0.59
C THR A 105 -0.10 -5.12 -0.25
N VAL A 106 -0.02 -3.81 -0.05
CA VAL A 106 -0.84 -2.80 -0.72
C VAL A 106 0.06 -1.70 -1.27
N LEU A 107 -0.13 -1.34 -2.54
CA LEU A 107 0.49 -0.15 -3.12
C LEU A 107 -0.14 1.11 -2.50
N LEU A 108 0.70 1.94 -1.89
CA LEU A 108 0.33 3.26 -1.35
C LEU A 108 0.44 4.33 -2.45
N GLY A 109 1.51 4.28 -3.21
CA GLY A 109 1.80 5.24 -4.28
C GLY A 109 3.13 4.92 -4.97
N SER A 110 3.58 5.84 -5.81
CA SER A 110 4.83 5.70 -6.53
C SER A 110 5.35 7.07 -6.95
N GLU A 111 6.65 7.32 -6.79
CA GLU A 111 7.29 8.51 -7.37
C GLU A 111 7.47 8.36 -8.88
N ASP A 112 7.83 7.15 -9.32
CA ASP A 112 7.83 6.73 -10.71
C ASP A 112 7.48 5.23 -10.83
N VAL A 113 7.48 4.67 -12.05
CA VAL A 113 7.06 3.29 -12.28
C VAL A 113 8.04 2.24 -11.70
N CYS A 114 9.25 2.64 -11.30
CA CYS A 114 10.28 1.77 -10.73
C CYS A 114 10.60 2.09 -9.27
N SER A 115 9.96 3.12 -8.71
CA SER A 115 10.08 3.57 -7.33
C SER A 115 8.71 3.61 -6.61
N PRO A 116 7.99 2.47 -6.51
CA PRO A 116 6.77 2.38 -5.74
C PRO A 116 7.00 2.24 -4.23
N PHE A 117 6.00 2.66 -3.47
CA PHE A 117 5.91 2.50 -2.02
C PHE A 117 4.77 1.56 -1.65
N TYR A 118 5.10 0.52 -0.89
CA TYR A 118 4.15 -0.49 -0.44
C TYR A 118 4.02 -0.52 1.08
N LEU A 119 2.85 -0.95 1.54
CA LEU A 119 2.58 -1.29 2.94
C LEU A 119 2.21 -2.76 3.02
N THR A 120 2.85 -3.53 3.90
CA THR A 120 2.48 -4.93 4.12
C THR A 120 2.04 -5.19 5.56
N TYR A 121 0.98 -6.00 5.66
CA TYR A 121 0.42 -6.51 6.92
C TYR A 121 0.99 -7.89 7.29
N ALA A 122 2.03 -8.34 6.59
CA ALA A 122 2.71 -9.59 6.91
C ALA A 122 3.62 -9.44 8.15
N GLU A 123 3.83 -10.55 8.85
CA GLU A 123 4.79 -10.60 9.94
C GLU A 123 6.22 -10.37 9.43
N VAL A 124 7.03 -9.62 10.19
CA VAL A 124 8.42 -9.28 9.85
C VAL A 124 9.24 -10.51 9.48
N ASN A 125 9.18 -11.56 10.29
CA ASN A 125 9.95 -12.79 10.02
C ASN A 125 9.54 -13.45 8.69
N LYS A 126 8.25 -13.42 8.34
CA LYS A 126 7.74 -13.97 7.07
C LYS A 126 8.16 -13.11 5.89
N PHE A 127 8.08 -11.78 6.04
CA PHE A 127 8.56 -10.83 5.05
C PHE A 127 10.05 -11.02 4.77
N GLU A 128 10.90 -10.99 5.79
CA GLU A 128 12.35 -11.12 5.64
C GLU A 128 12.75 -12.47 5.07
N SER A 129 12.10 -13.55 5.53
CA SER A 129 12.35 -14.89 4.99
C SER A 129 11.95 -15.00 3.51
N LEU A 130 10.85 -14.36 3.11
CA LEU A 130 10.38 -14.37 1.72
C LEU A 130 11.37 -13.64 0.81
N TYR A 131 11.79 -12.43 1.19
CA TYR A 131 12.72 -11.63 0.39
C TYR A 131 14.10 -12.26 0.30
N ARG A 132 14.64 -12.77 1.42
CA ARG A 132 15.93 -13.47 1.40
C ARG A 132 15.91 -14.69 0.48
N ARG A 133 14.88 -15.52 0.61
CA ARG A 133 14.72 -16.72 -0.24
C ARG A 133 14.62 -16.34 -1.71
N GLU A 134 13.88 -15.28 -2.01
CA GLU A 134 13.71 -14.86 -3.39
C GLU A 134 14.97 -14.25 -3.99
N LEU A 135 15.69 -13.40 -3.26
CA LEU A 135 16.95 -12.84 -3.73
C LEU A 135 17.98 -13.95 -3.97
N GLU A 136 18.05 -14.97 -3.10
CA GLU A 136 18.89 -16.14 -3.34
C GLU A 136 18.43 -16.91 -4.59
N ARG A 137 17.12 -17.14 -4.78
CA ARG A 137 16.58 -17.78 -6.00
C ARG A 137 16.97 -16.99 -7.26
N LEU A 138 16.85 -15.67 -7.24
CA LEU A 138 17.22 -14.82 -8.37
C LEU A 138 18.73 -14.86 -8.66
N LYS A 139 19.55 -15.03 -7.62
CA LYS A 139 20.99 -15.21 -7.74
C LYS A 139 21.34 -16.57 -8.33
N ASP A 140 20.70 -17.64 -7.85
CA ASP A 140 20.87 -19.00 -8.38
C ASP A 140 20.43 -19.12 -9.84
N GLU A 141 19.42 -18.35 -10.25
CA GLU A 141 18.97 -18.23 -11.64
C GLU A 141 19.87 -17.33 -12.52
N GLY A 142 20.91 -16.71 -11.94
CA GLY A 142 21.81 -15.81 -12.65
C GLY A 142 21.19 -14.47 -13.08
N LYS A 143 20.04 -14.10 -12.50
CA LYS A 143 19.37 -12.82 -12.77
C LYS A 143 20.01 -11.67 -11.99
N ILE A 144 20.54 -11.96 -10.81
CA ILE A 144 21.38 -11.05 -10.03
C ILE A 144 22.73 -11.69 -9.76
N ARG A 145 23.79 -10.88 -9.63
CA ARG A 145 25.15 -11.33 -9.30
C ARG A 145 25.32 -11.57 -7.82
N ALA A 146 24.83 -10.63 -7.02
CA ALA A 146 24.99 -10.61 -5.58
C ALA A 146 23.87 -9.79 -4.94
N TYR A 147 23.65 -10.01 -3.65
CA TYR A 147 22.85 -9.12 -2.84
C TYR A 147 23.45 -8.99 -1.43
N GLU A 148 23.26 -7.84 -0.82
CA GLU A 148 23.61 -7.56 0.57
C GLU A 148 22.38 -7.11 1.36
N ASN A 149 22.40 -7.30 2.67
CA ASN A 149 21.42 -6.73 3.60
C ASN A 149 22.19 -5.90 4.63
N ALA A 150 21.81 -4.63 4.80
CA ALA A 150 22.40 -3.74 5.77
C ALA A 150 21.34 -2.90 6.50
N GLU A 151 21.58 -2.62 7.78
CA GLU A 151 20.87 -1.56 8.48
C GLU A 151 21.46 -0.20 8.06
N ARG A 152 20.61 0.71 7.61
CA ARG A 152 20.96 2.06 7.20
C ARG A 152 20.23 3.07 8.08
N ALA A 153 20.76 4.28 8.14
CA ALA A 153 20.10 5.42 8.76
C ALA A 153 19.87 6.50 7.71
N ASN A 154 18.71 7.14 7.73
CA ASN A 154 18.43 8.28 6.88
C ASN A 154 19.08 9.56 7.47
N ALA A 155 19.02 10.67 6.73
CA ALA A 155 19.59 11.96 7.15
C ALA A 155 19.05 12.49 8.49
N TYR A 156 17.89 11.97 8.93
CA TYR A 156 17.21 12.34 10.16
C TYR A 156 17.41 11.31 11.29
N GLY A 157 18.31 10.33 11.10
CA GLY A 157 18.65 9.31 12.09
C GLY A 157 17.63 8.16 12.23
N SER A 158 16.58 8.11 11.40
CA SER A 158 15.67 6.97 11.37
C SER A 158 16.35 5.76 10.72
N LYS A 159 16.31 4.63 11.42
CA LYS A 159 16.88 3.36 10.98
C LYS A 159 15.90 2.61 10.09
N TYR A 160 16.43 1.99 9.04
CA TYR A 160 15.72 1.09 8.14
C TYR A 160 16.66 -0.03 7.68
N MET A 161 16.08 -1.12 7.20
CA MET A 161 16.84 -2.22 6.61
C MET A 161 16.81 -2.08 5.09
N GLU A 162 17.90 -2.41 4.44
CA GLU A 162 18.04 -2.28 2.98
C GLU A 162 18.60 -3.57 2.41
N TYR A 163 17.93 -4.12 1.40
CA TYR A 163 18.55 -5.10 0.50
C TYR A 163 19.09 -4.36 -0.72
N THR A 164 20.37 -4.50 -1.00
CA THR A 164 20.97 -4.01 -2.26
C THR A 164 21.27 -5.21 -3.14
N ALA A 165 20.58 -5.32 -4.28
CA ALA A 165 20.79 -6.39 -5.26
C ALA A 165 21.52 -5.83 -6.49
N GLU A 166 22.62 -6.47 -6.90
CA GLU A 166 23.37 -6.11 -8.11
C GLU A 166 22.93 -7.00 -9.27
N LEU A 167 22.44 -6.39 -10.34
CA LEU A 167 22.04 -7.06 -11.57
C LEU A 167 23.25 -7.61 -12.34
N SER A 168 22.99 -8.51 -13.29
CA SER A 168 24.01 -9.07 -14.19
C SER A 168 24.70 -8.03 -15.07
N SER A 169 24.11 -6.85 -15.25
CA SER A 169 24.69 -5.67 -15.90
C SER A 169 25.65 -4.85 -15.03
N GLY A 170 25.54 -4.97 -13.71
CA GLY A 170 26.23 -4.12 -12.73
C GLY A 170 25.36 -2.99 -12.15
N SER A 171 24.15 -2.79 -12.68
CA SER A 171 23.14 -1.89 -12.08
C SER A 171 22.72 -2.40 -10.70
N LYS A 172 22.33 -1.50 -9.80
CA LYS A 172 21.96 -1.85 -8.41
C LYS A 172 20.54 -1.45 -8.10
N ILE A 173 19.94 -2.24 -7.24
CA ILE A 173 18.56 -2.12 -6.82
C ILE A 173 18.54 -2.00 -5.32
N HIS A 174 17.86 -0.98 -4.83
CA HIS A 174 17.70 -0.71 -3.41
C HIS A 174 16.27 -1.05 -2.99
N ILE A 175 16.14 -2.02 -2.08
CA ILE A 175 14.86 -2.40 -1.48
C ILE A 175 14.94 -2.05 0.00
N ALA A 176 14.50 -0.83 0.33
CA ALA A 176 14.45 -0.34 1.69
C ALA A 176 13.14 -0.78 2.36
N TYR A 177 13.21 -1.25 3.60
CA TYR A 177 12.03 -1.54 4.41
C TYR A 177 12.19 -1.09 5.86
N LYS A 178 11.08 -0.63 6.44
CA LYS A 178 11.03 -0.14 7.82
C LYS A 178 9.81 -0.71 8.54
N ARG A 179 9.99 -1.09 9.80
CA ARG A 179 8.90 -1.47 10.69
C ARG A 179 8.36 -0.25 11.42
N GLU A 180 7.05 -0.03 11.30
CA GLU A 180 6.28 0.94 12.09
C GLU A 180 6.18 0.46 13.55
N ALA A 181 6.63 1.27 14.50
CA ALA A 181 6.66 0.88 15.92
C ALA A 181 5.26 0.78 16.55
N SER A 182 4.31 1.58 16.08
CA SER A 182 2.94 1.65 16.61
C SER A 182 2.04 0.53 16.09
N THR A 183 2.21 0.13 14.83
CA THR A 183 1.28 -0.79 14.14
C THR A 183 1.88 -2.13 13.77
N ASN A 184 3.21 -2.31 13.94
CA ASN A 184 3.97 -3.48 13.47
C ASN A 184 3.89 -3.72 11.95
N LEU A 185 3.43 -2.73 11.18
CA LEU A 185 3.39 -2.81 9.72
C LEU A 185 4.77 -2.55 9.14
N ILE A 186 4.98 -3.02 7.91
CA ILE A 186 6.24 -2.84 7.20
C ILE A 186 5.97 -1.99 5.97
N THR A 187 6.69 -0.88 5.86
CA THR A 187 6.74 -0.08 4.64
C THR A 187 7.92 -0.55 3.79
N ILE A 188 7.73 -0.62 2.48
CA ILE A 188 8.71 -1.12 1.51
C ILE A 188 8.83 -0.08 0.40
N ASN A 189 10.05 0.39 0.16
CA ASN A 189 10.38 1.33 -0.89
C ASN A 189 11.39 0.67 -1.83
N TYR A 190 11.10 0.75 -3.12
CA TYR A 190 12.01 0.32 -4.18
C TYR A 190 12.65 1.57 -4.79
N GLU A 191 13.95 1.52 -5.04
CA GLU A 191 14.72 2.56 -5.72
C GLU A 191 15.71 1.87 -6.68
N SER A 192 15.83 2.38 -7.91
CA SER A 192 16.73 1.90 -8.98
C SER A 192 17.69 3.02 -9.37
#